data_AF-A0A662RF42-F1
#
_entry.id   AF-A0A662RF42-F1
#
_cell.length_a   1.000
_cell.length_b   1.000
_cell.length_c   1.000
_cell.angle_alpha   90.00
_cell.angle_beta   90.00
_cell.angle_gamma   90.00
#
_symmetry.space_group_name_H-M   'P 1'
#
loop_
_entity.id
_entity.type
_entity.pdbx_description
1 polymer ?
#
loop_
_entity_poly.entity_id
_entity_poly.type
_entity_poly.pdbx_seq_one_letter_code
_entity_poly.pdbx_strand_id
1 'polypeptide(L)'
;MYRILVINPGSTSTKVAIFEDEKSICEEKLSHKVEELDGFERITDQEPMRRAAVEEFLRSHGYSVRDFNAIGARGGILEPIPGGTYKVDEYM
;
A
#
# COMPACT_ATOMS: atom_id res chain seq x y z
N MET A 1 5.87 -15.39 14.75
CA MET A 1 4.78 -14.52 14.27
C MET A 1 5.39 -13.38 13.49
N TYR A 2 5.08 -13.31 12.20
CA TYR A 2 5.43 -12.20 11.33
C TYR A 2 4.21 -11.32 11.11
N ARG A 3 4.36 -10.00 11.25
CA ARG A 3 3.35 -9.03 10.88
C ARG A 3 3.67 -8.44 9.53
N ILE A 4 2.71 -8.49 8.60
CA ILE A 4 2.89 -8.09 7.21
C ILE A 4 1.81 -7.06 6.85
N LEU A 5 2.24 -5.92 6.31
CA LEU A 5 1.34 -4.94 5.70
C LEU A 5 1.28 -5.20 4.21
N VAL A 6 0.08 -5.35 3.65
CA VAL A 6 -0.12 -5.50 2.21
C VAL A 6 -0.78 -4.24 1.68
N ILE A 7 -0.20 -3.63 0.64
CA ILE A 7 -0.69 -2.40 0.01
C ILE A 7 -0.97 -2.65 -1.47
N ASN A 8 -2.19 -2.36 -1.91
CA ASN A 8 -2.58 -2.49 -3.31
C ASN A 8 -3.22 -1.19 -3.81
N PRO A 9 -2.42 -0.26 -4.35
CA PRO A 9 -2.93 0.94 -5.01
C PRO A 9 -3.71 0.55 -6.27
N GLY A 10 -4.95 1.01 -6.37
CA GLY A 10 -5.77 0.99 -7.58
C GLY A 10 -6.08 2.41 -8.06
N SER A 11 -6.82 2.52 -9.16
CA SER A 11 -7.16 3.82 -9.77
C SER A 11 -7.88 4.75 -8.78
N THR A 12 -8.99 4.30 -8.22
CA THR A 12 -9.86 5.10 -7.33
C THR A 12 -9.86 4.64 -5.87
N SER A 13 -8.98 3.70 -5.52
CA SER A 13 -8.87 3.20 -4.15
C SER A 13 -7.48 2.68 -3.85
N THR A 14 -7.16 2.52 -2.57
CA THR A 14 -6.03 1.72 -2.09
C THR A 14 -6.59 0.65 -1.17
N LYS A 15 -6.39 -0.62 -1.52
CA LYS A 15 -6.71 -1.71 -0.58
C LYS A 15 -5.51 -1.95 0.33
N VAL A 16 -5.78 -2.11 1.61
CA VAL A 16 -4.78 -2.35 2.65
C VAL A 16 -5.20 -3.52 3.51
N ALA A 17 -4.25 -4.33 3.94
CA ALA A 17 -4.52 -5.43 4.85
C ALA A 17 -3.34 -5.67 5.80
N ILE A 18 -3.64 -6.09 7.02
CA ILE A 18 -2.67 -6.53 8.03
C ILE A 18 -2.81 -8.04 8.19
N PHE A 19 -1.70 -8.74 8.04
CA PHE A 19 -1.59 -10.17 8.29
C PHE A 19 -0.70 -10.43 9.50
N GLU A 20 -1.08 -11.42 10.30
CA GLU A 20 -0.21 -12.07 11.28
C GLU A 20 -0.04 -13.52 10.87
N ASP A 21 1.18 -13.86 10.45
CA ASP A 21 1.48 -15.10 9.72
C ASP A 21 0.50 -15.28 8.54
N GLU A 22 -0.33 -16.32 8.54
CA GLU A 22 -1.30 -16.61 7.47
C GLU A 22 -2.69 -15.99 7.71
N LYS A 23 -2.90 -15.34 8.87
CA LYS A 23 -4.22 -14.86 9.27
C LYS A 23 -4.39 -13.39 8.89
N SER A 24 -5.43 -13.10 8.11
CA SER A 24 -5.89 -11.72 7.91
C SER A 24 -6.51 -11.18 9.20
N ILE A 25 -5.93 -10.11 9.73
CA ILE A 25 -6.38 -9.45 10.96
C ILE A 25 -7.38 -8.34 10.62
N CYS A 26 -7.07 -7.53 9.62
CA CYS A 26 -8.01 -6.56 9.06
C CYS A 26 -7.67 -6.29 7.59
N GLU A 27 -8.69 -5.94 6.83
CA GLU A 27 -8.60 -5.49 5.43
C GLU A 27 -9.57 -4.34 5.23
N GLU A 28 -9.10 -3.27 4.58
CA GLU A 28 -9.92 -2.12 4.23
C GLU A 28 -9.68 -1.67 2.78
N LYS A 29 -10.74 -1.07 2.21
CA LYS A 29 -10.68 -0.37 0.94
C LYS A 29 -10.75 1.13 1.20
N LEU A 30 -9.60 1.80 1.16
CA LEU A 30 -9.48 3.25 1.26
C LEU A 30 -9.93 3.86 -0.08
N SER A 31 -11.09 4.50 -0.12
CA SER A 31 -11.63 5.09 -1.35
C SER A 31 -11.15 6.52 -1.50
N HIS A 32 -10.68 6.88 -2.69
CA HIS A 32 -10.21 8.23 -3.01
C HIS A 32 -11.28 8.92 -3.85
N LYS A 33 -11.68 10.12 -3.45
CA LYS A 33 -12.69 10.88 -4.18
C LYS A 33 -12.14 11.36 -5.52
N VAL A 34 -12.97 11.39 -6.55
CA VAL A 34 -12.54 11.84 -7.89
C VAL A 34 -12.04 13.27 -7.83
N GLU A 35 -12.71 14.12 -7.05
CA GLU A 35 -12.35 15.52 -6.88
C GLU A 35 -10.97 15.72 -6.23
N GLU A 36 -10.55 14.77 -5.37
CA GLU A 36 -9.21 14.77 -4.78
C GLU A 36 -8.17 14.30 -5.82
N LEU A 37 -8.50 13.29 -6.62
CA LEU A 37 -7.61 12.74 -7.64
C LEU A 37 -7.41 13.67 -8.84
N ASP A 38 -8.44 14.41 -9.23
CA ASP A 38 -8.43 15.35 -10.37
C ASP A 38 -7.47 16.53 -10.16
N GLY A 39 -7.06 16.80 -8.90
CA GLY A 39 -6.09 17.83 -8.56
C GLY A 39 -4.64 17.47 -8.90
N PHE A 40 -4.35 16.24 -9.34
CA PHE A 40 -2.99 15.78 -9.62
C PHE A 40 -2.73 15.68 -11.13
N GLU A 41 -1.67 16.33 -11.60
CA GLU A 41 -1.26 16.25 -13.02
C GLU A 41 -0.75 14.85 -13.39
N ARG A 42 -0.03 14.18 -12.46
CA ARG A 42 0.53 12.84 -12.66
C ARG A 42 0.10 11.90 -11.56
N ILE A 43 -0.01 10.61 -11.90
CA ILE A 43 -0.34 9.55 -10.94
C ILE A 43 0.68 9.50 -9.79
N THR A 44 1.95 9.73 -10.09
CA THR A 44 3.03 9.75 -9.09
C THR A 44 2.88 10.87 -8.07
N ASP A 45 2.22 11.97 -8.43
CA ASP A 45 1.99 13.10 -7.52
C ASP A 45 0.98 12.74 -6.42
N GLN A 46 0.23 11.64 -6.59
CA GLN A 46 -0.70 11.10 -5.59
C GLN A 46 0.00 10.32 -4.46
N GLU A 47 1.33 10.08 -4.53
CA GLU A 47 2.03 9.29 -3.49
C GLU A 47 1.80 9.83 -2.07
N PRO A 48 1.91 11.15 -1.80
CA PRO A 48 1.76 11.67 -0.44
C PRO A 48 0.35 11.46 0.10
N MET A 49 -0.70 11.69 -0.71
CA MET A 49 -2.09 11.48 -0.26
C MET A 49 -2.37 9.99 0.02
N ARG A 50 -1.82 9.10 -0.81
CA ARG A 50 -2.03 7.65 -0.66
C ARG A 50 -1.29 7.13 0.56
N ARG A 51 -0.07 7.59 0.79
CA ARG A 51 0.69 7.31 2.02
C ARG A 51 -0.08 7.76 3.26
N ALA A 52 -0.57 8.99 3.27
CA ALA A 52 -1.33 9.53 4.41
C ALA A 52 -2.56 8.67 4.73
N ALA A 53 -3.30 8.20 3.71
CA ALA A 53 -4.43 7.31 3.91
C ALA A 53 -4.03 5.95 4.53
N VAL A 54 -2.89 5.38 4.11
CA VAL A 54 -2.36 4.14 4.70
C VAL A 54 -1.90 4.36 6.14
N GLU A 55 -1.21 5.46 6.42
CA GLU A 55 -0.78 5.80 7.79
C GLU A 55 -1.96 6.04 8.73
N GLU A 56 -3.04 6.65 8.23
CA GLU A 56 -4.29 6.80 8.99
C GLU A 56 -4.93 5.44 9.30
N PHE A 57 -4.99 4.53 8.31
CA PHE A 57 -5.47 3.17 8.52
C PHE A 57 -4.66 2.42 9.59
N LEU A 58 -3.33 2.54 9.57
CA LEU A 58 -2.48 1.94 10.58
C LEU A 58 -2.79 2.51 11.97
N ARG A 59 -2.84 3.85 12.06
CA ARG A 59 -3.11 4.56 13.32
C ARG A 59 -4.47 4.21 13.90
N SER A 60 -5.52 4.12 13.08
CA SER A 60 -6.87 3.77 13.52
C SER A 60 -6.98 2.36 14.10
N HIS A 61 -6.08 1.46 13.68
CA HIS A 61 -5.96 0.09 14.20
C HIS A 61 -4.91 -0.05 15.30
N GLY A 62 -4.29 1.04 15.76
CA GLY A 62 -3.28 1.03 16.82
C GLY A 62 -1.90 0.54 16.39
N TYR A 63 -1.59 0.60 15.09
CA TYR A 63 -0.30 0.22 14.53
C TYR A 63 0.49 1.44 14.03
N SER A 64 1.81 1.27 14.00
CA SER A 64 2.77 2.10 13.29
C SER A 64 3.52 1.27 12.26
N VAL A 65 4.18 1.91 11.30
CA VAL A 65 4.99 1.21 10.28
C VAL A 65 6.10 0.35 10.91
N ARG A 66 6.60 0.73 12.10
CA ARG A 66 7.67 0.01 12.81
C ARG A 66 7.22 -1.33 13.39
N ASP A 67 5.91 -1.57 13.46
CA ASP A 67 5.33 -2.80 14.02
C ASP A 67 5.31 -3.97 13.04
N PHE A 68 5.77 -3.76 11.80
CA PHE A 68 5.72 -4.72 10.70
C PHE A 68 7.11 -5.28 10.39
N ASN A 69 7.16 -6.60 10.15
CA ASN A 69 8.37 -7.28 9.71
C ASN A 69 8.61 -7.11 8.20
N ALA A 70 7.54 -6.95 7.43
CA ALA A 70 7.59 -6.74 5.99
C ALA A 70 6.40 -5.91 5.50
N ILE A 71 6.61 -5.23 4.39
CA ILE A 71 5.57 -4.54 3.62
C ILE A 71 5.60 -5.12 2.22
N GLY A 72 4.48 -5.68 1.78
CA GLY A 72 4.27 -6.16 0.41
C GLY A 72 3.40 -5.18 -0.36
N ALA A 73 3.76 -4.89 -1.60
CA ALA A 73 2.95 -4.05 -2.48
C ALA A 73 2.72 -4.73 -3.84
N ARG A 74 1.59 -4.39 -4.49
CA ARG A 74 1.38 -4.77 -5.88
C ARG A 74 2.44 -4.09 -6.76
N GLY A 75 3.10 -4.86 -7.62
CA GLY A 75 4.06 -4.33 -8.59
C GLY A 75 3.44 -3.27 -9.52
N GLY A 76 4.25 -2.26 -9.83
CA GLY A 76 3.89 -1.16 -10.72
C GLY A 76 4.18 -1.43 -12.19
N ILE A 77 4.37 -0.36 -12.95
CA ILE A 77 4.81 -0.42 -14.34
C ILE A 77 6.34 -0.58 -14.33
N LEU A 78 6.81 -1.80 -14.54
CA LEU A 78 8.23 -2.17 -14.57
C LEU A 78 8.61 -2.68 -15.97
N GLU A 79 9.90 -2.76 -16.23
CA GLU A 79 10.43 -3.53 -17.36
C GLU A 79 10.02 -5.02 -17.27
N PRO A 80 10.09 -5.79 -18.37
CA PRO A 80 9.80 -7.22 -18.34
C PRO A 80 10.72 -7.97 -17.36
N ILE A 81 10.13 -8.61 -16.36
CA ILE A 81 10.84 -9.40 -15.33
C ILE A 81 10.16 -10.76 -15.12
N PRO A 82 10.89 -11.78 -14.62
CA PRO A 82 10.30 -13.07 -14.24
C PRO A 82 9.19 -12.93 -13.17
N GLY A 83 8.32 -13.94 -13.05
CA GLY A 83 7.38 -14.01 -11.94
C GLY A 83 8.08 -14.27 -10.60
N GLY A 84 7.68 -13.57 -9.54
CA GLY A 84 8.26 -13.76 -8.21
C GLY A 84 8.02 -12.59 -7.26
N THR A 85 8.64 -12.67 -6.09
CA THR A 85 8.69 -11.60 -5.09
C THR A 85 10.04 -10.92 -5.16
N TYR A 86 10.03 -9.59 -5.21
CA TYR A 86 11.23 -8.78 -5.35
C TYR A 86 11.39 -7.86 -4.14
N LYS A 87 12.63 -7.63 -3.74
CA LYS A 87 12.98 -6.56 -2.80
C LYS A 87 13.01 -5.25 -3.59
N VAL A 88 12.24 -4.27 -3.14
CA VAL A 88 12.23 -2.93 -3.75
C VAL A 88 13.59 -2.26 -3.50
N ASP A 89 14.17 -1.72 -4.57
CA ASP A 89 15.42 -0.95 -4.55
C ASP A 89 15.31 0.27 -5.48
N GLU A 90 16.41 1.00 -5.69
CA GLU A 90 16.43 2.23 -6.52
C GLU A 90 16.28 1.97 -8.02
N TYR A 91 16.44 0.71 -8.46
CA TYR A 91 16.30 0.33 -9.88
C TYR A 91 14.85 -0.03 -10.23
N MET A 92 14.00 -0.29 -9.22
CA MET A 92 12.58 -0.64 -9.37
C MET A 92 11.65 0.56 -9.23
#